data_AF-A0A2T0VE41-F1
#
_entry.id   AF-A0A2T0VE41-F1
#
_cell.length_a   1.000
_cell.length_b   1.000
_cell.length_c   1.000
_cell.angle_alpha   90.00
_cell.angle_beta   90.00
_cell.angle_gamma   90.00
#
_symmetry.space_group_name_H-M   'P 1'
#
loop_
_entity.id
_entity.type
_entity.pdbx_description
1 polymer ?
#
loop_
_entity_poly.entity_id
_entity_poly.type
_entity_poly.pdbx_seq_one_letter_code
_entity_poly.pdbx_strand_id
1 'polypeptide(L)' 'MIGEWVALPVLRGAGGTSIADPIAAEIMYPTAERLLARCDAVLRLPGTSKGADQDVAIARERGLPVYTSLEEIPGVAVAV' A
#
# COMPACT_ATOMS: atom_id res chain seq x y z
N MET A 1 5.62 -0.47 -5.11
CA MET A 1 6.19 -0.30 -3.76
C MET A 1 5.33 -1.06 -2.76
N ILE A 2 5.92 -1.64 -1.70
CA ILE A 2 5.20 -2.36 -0.63
C ILE A 2 5.30 -1.54 0.66
N GLY A 3 4.19 -1.27 1.35
CA GLY A 3 4.13 -0.38 2.52
C GLY A 3 5.01 -0.86 3.69
N GLU A 4 5.05 -2.17 3.92
CA GLU A 4 5.85 -2.82 4.97
C GLU A 4 7.35 -2.53 4.85
N TRP A 5 7.86 -2.30 3.63
CA TRP A 5 9.28 -1.98 3.43
C TRP A 5 9.66 -0.64 4.06
N VAL A 6 8.69 0.28 4.17
CA VAL A 6 8.87 1.57 4.85
C VAL A 6 8.46 1.46 6.32
N ALA A 7 7.36 0.76 6.61
CA ALA A 7 6.79 0.72 7.95
C ALA A 7 7.59 -0.13 8.96
N LEU A 8 8.13 -1.29 8.54
CA LEU A 8 8.84 -2.19 9.47
C LEU A 8 10.13 -1.58 10.05
N PRO A 9 10.97 -0.85 9.28
CA PRO A 9 12.10 -0.13 9.86
C PRO A 9 11.68 0.93 10.88
N VAL A 10 10.59 1.67 10.61
CA VAL A 10 10.05 2.69 11.53
C VAL A 10 9.54 2.03 12.81
N LEU A 11 8.80 0.92 12.70
CA LEU A 11 8.32 0.14 13.84
C LEU A 11 9.46 -0.32 14.73
N ARG A 12 10.53 -0.89 14.14
CA ARG A 12 11.73 -1.32 14.87
C ARG A 12 12.43 -0.14 15.54
N GLY A 13 12.54 0.99 14.86
CA GLY A 13 13.11 2.22 15.42
C GLY A 13 12.32 2.78 16.60
N ALA A 14 11.01 2.54 16.63
CA ALA A 14 10.12 2.91 17.74
C ALA A 14 10.10 1.87 18.89
N GLY A 15 10.94 0.83 18.82
CA GLY A 15 11.01 -0.23 19.84
C GLY A 15 10.03 -1.39 19.64
N GLY A 16 9.27 -1.40 18.54
CA GLY A 16 8.41 -2.52 18.18
C GLY A 16 9.22 -3.73 17.69
N THR A 17 8.77 -4.92 18.09
CA THR A 17 9.37 -6.22 17.74
C THR A 17 8.47 -7.05 16.82
N SER A 18 7.17 -6.75 16.77
CA SER A 18 6.17 -7.48 16.00
C SER A 18 5.06 -6.57 15.46
N ILE A 19 4.44 -6.97 14.35
CA ILE A 19 3.21 -6.32 13.84
C ILE A 19 2.00 -6.51 14.76
N ALA A 20 2.11 -7.39 15.76
CA ALA A 20 1.10 -7.58 16.80
C ALA A 20 1.25 -6.58 17.96
N ASP A 21 2.33 -5.79 17.99
CA ASP A 21 2.55 -4.82 19.06
C ASP A 21 1.53 -3.67 18.96
N PRO A 22 1.08 -3.11 20.10
CA PRO A 22 0.10 -2.01 20.08
C PRO A 22 0.55 -0.81 19.21
N ILE A 23 1.84 -0.46 19.27
CA ILE A 23 2.44 0.64 18.50
C ILE A 23 2.44 0.39 16.99
N ALA A 24 2.33 -0.88 16.54
CA ALA A 24 2.30 -1.20 15.12
C ALA A 24 1.08 -0.59 14.44
N ALA A 25 -0.08 -0.49 15.11
CA ALA A 25 -1.27 0.14 14.53
C ALA A 25 -1.04 1.63 14.22
N GLU A 26 -0.26 2.32 15.05
CA GLU A 26 0.08 3.75 14.88
C GLU A 26 1.12 4.00 13.79
N ILE A 27 1.82 2.94 13.37
CA ILE A 27 2.93 3.04 12.40
C ILE A 27 2.55 2.44 11.05
N MET A 28 2.03 1.21 11.01
CA MET A 28 1.84 0.44 9.78
C MET A 28 0.84 1.11 8.83
N TYR A 29 -0.43 1.27 9.25
CA TYR A 29 -1.46 1.90 8.41
C TYR A 29 -1.13 3.36 8.09
N PRO A 30 -0.73 4.20 9.07
CA PRO A 30 -0.38 5.59 8.75
C PRO A 30 0.83 5.70 7.83
N THR A 31 1.74 4.73 7.79
CA THR A 31 2.85 4.71 6.81
C THR A 31 2.34 4.39 5.41
N ALA A 32 1.46 3.39 5.26
CA ALA A 32 0.85 3.05 3.97
C ALA A 32 0.06 4.24 3.38
N GLU A 33 -0.75 4.92 4.19
CA GLU A 33 -1.50 6.10 3.77
C GLU A 33 -0.61 7.25 3.29
N ARG A 34 0.53 7.49 3.97
CA ARG A 34 1.51 8.50 3.58
C ARG A 34 2.24 8.13 2.31
N LEU A 35 2.56 6.85 2.12
CA LEU A 35 3.16 6.34 0.89
C LEU A 35 2.19 6.51 -0.28
N LEU A 36 0.92 6.19 -0.09
CA LEU A 36 -0.11 6.33 -1.12
C LEU A 36 -0.26 7.77 -1.60
N ALA A 37 -0.05 8.76 -0.72
CA ALA A 37 -0.02 10.19 -1.09
C ALA A 37 1.15 10.58 -2.01
N ARG A 38 2.09 9.67 -2.28
CA ARG A 38 3.24 9.85 -3.18
C ARG A 38 3.14 8.97 -4.43
N CYS A 39 2.07 8.20 -4.58
CA CYS A 39 1.85 7.34 -5.74
C CYS A 39 1.02 8.08 -6.80
N ASP A 40 1.33 7.81 -8.07
CA ASP A 40 0.53 8.30 -9.20
C ASP A 40 -0.65 7.37 -9.54
N ALA A 41 -0.58 6.09 -9.14
CA ALA A 41 -1.62 5.09 -9.33
C ALA A 41 -1.44 3.90 -8.36
N VAL A 42 -2.45 3.03 -8.28
CA VAL A 42 -2.42 1.76 -7.54
C VAL A 42 -2.70 0.60 -8.48
N LEU A 43 -1.95 -0.49 -8.36
CA LEU A 43 -2.27 -1.79 -8.96
C LEU A 43 -2.79 -2.73 -7.86
N ARG A 44 -4.05 -3.12 -7.94
CA ARG A 44 -4.67 -4.09 -7.02
C ARG A 44 -4.55 -5.50 -7.61
N LEU A 45 -3.60 -6.26 -7.08
CA LEU A 45 -3.46 -7.69 -7.38
C LEU A 45 -4.69 -8.48 -6.88
N PRO A 46 -5.02 -9.66 -7.43
CA PRO A 46 -6.12 -10.48 -6.92
C PRO A 46 -5.83 -11.03 -5.51
N GLY A 47 -6.89 -11.40 -4.78
CA GLY A 47 -6.81 -12.06 -3.46
C GLY A 47 -7.33 -11.23 -2.30
N THR A 48 -7.74 -11.90 -1.21
CA THR A 48 -8.33 -11.27 -0.03
C THR A 48 -7.28 -10.55 0.81
N SER A 49 -7.45 -9.24 1.02
CA SER A 49 -6.57 -8.46 1.91
C SER A 49 -7.25 -7.17 2.35
N LYS A 50 -7.62 -7.11 3.64
CA LYS A 50 -8.26 -5.92 4.24
C LYS A 50 -7.41 -4.66 4.08
N GLY A 51 -6.09 -4.77 4.24
CA GLY A 51 -5.17 -3.64 4.06
C GLY A 51 -5.15 -3.13 2.62
N ALA A 52 -5.05 -4.04 1.64
CA ALA A 52 -5.08 -3.66 0.23
C ALA A 52 -6.44 -3.06 -0.18
N ASP A 53 -7.54 -3.55 0.39
CA ASP A 53 -8.88 -3.01 0.12
C ASP A 53 -9.05 -1.58 0.69
N GLN A 54 -8.47 -1.32 1.86
CA GLN A 54 -8.42 0.03 2.45
C GLN A 54 -7.56 0.98 1.61
N ASP A 55 -6.38 0.54 1.15
CA ASP A 55 -5.52 1.35 0.28
C ASP A 55 -6.22 1.70 -1.04
N VAL A 56 -6.97 0.77 -1.63
CA VAL A 56 -7.80 1.02 -2.82
C VAL A 56 -8.90 2.04 -2.55
N ALA A 57 -9.57 1.98 -1.40
CA ALA A 57 -10.60 2.95 -1.03
C ALA A 57 -10.01 4.36 -0.93
N ILE A 58 -8.88 4.51 -0.21
CA ILE A 58 -8.18 5.79 -0.04
C ILE A 58 -7.65 6.31 -1.38
N ALA A 59 -7.14 5.43 -2.25
CA ALA A 59 -6.67 5.81 -3.58
C ALA A 59 -7.81 6.41 -4.42
N ARG A 60 -8.98 5.78 -4.41
CA ARG A 60 -10.18 6.26 -5.10
C ARG A 60 -10.67 7.59 -4.54
N GLU A 61 -10.69 7.75 -3.22
CA GLU A 61 -11.05 9.02 -2.57
C GLU A 61 -10.12 10.17 -2.99
N ARG A 62 -8.85 9.87 -3.26
CA ARG A 62 -7.85 10.83 -3.73
C ARG A 62 -7.85 11.05 -5.24
N GLY A 63 -8.71 10.35 -5.98
CA GLY A 63 -8.76 10.41 -7.44
C GLY A 63 -7.57 9.73 -8.15
N LEU A 64 -6.84 8.86 -7.45
CA LEU A 64 -5.78 8.07 -8.06
C LEU A 64 -6.38 6.95 -8.92
N PRO A 65 -5.83 6.68 -10.11
CA PRO A 65 -6.18 5.50 -10.89
C PRO A 65 -5.91 4.22 -10.09
N VAL A 66 -6.88 3.30 -10.09
CA VAL A 66 -6.73 1.96 -9.55
C VAL A 66 -6.90 0.96 -10.67
N TYR A 67 -5.82 0.26 -10.99
CA TYR A 67 -5.76 -0.78 -12.00
C TYR A 67 -5.90 -2.17 -11.35
N THR A 68 -6.50 -3.11 -12.07
CA THR A 68 -6.62 -4.51 -11.61
C THR A 68 -5.78 -5.50 -12.40
N SER A 69 -5.11 -5.03 -13.44
CA SER A 69 -4.25 -5.82 -14.32
C SER A 69 -3.13 -4.94 -14.90
N LEU A 70 -2.08 -5.55 -15.45
CA LEU A 70 -0.96 -4.79 -16.04
C LEU A 70 -1.35 -4.15 -17.38
N GLU A 71 -2.30 -4.78 -18.09
CA GLU A 71 -2.83 -4.37 -19.38
C GLU A 71 -3.59 -3.04 -19.31
N GLU A 72 -4.14 -2.68 -18.15
CA GLU A 72 -4.82 -1.40 -17.92
C GLU A 72 -3.84 -0.23 -17.73
N ILE A 73 -2.56 -0.51 -17.45
CA ILE A 73 -1.56 0.52 -17.14
C ILE A 73 -1.07 1.17 -18.45
N PRO A 74 -1.19 2.50 -18.60
CA PRO A 74 -0.73 3.19 -19.81
C PRO A 74 0.76 2.95 -20.09
N GLY A 75 1.08 2.54 -21.32
CA GLY A 75 2.46 2.33 -21.77
C GLY A 75 3.10 1.00 -21.37
N VAL A 76 2.37 0.11 -20.67
CA VAL A 76 2.86 -1.24 -20.37
C VAL A 76 2.52 -2.18 -21.54
N ALA A 77 3.54 -2.70 -22.21
CA ALA A 77 3.40 -3.83 -23.12
C ALA A 77 3.58 -5.12 -22.31
N VAL A 78 2.53 -5.93 -22.23
CA VAL A 78 2.62 -7.25 -21.58
C VAL A 78 3.29 -8.20 -22.56
N ALA A 79 4.46 -8.73 -22.19
CA ALA A 79 5.13 -9.75 -22.99
C ALA A 79 4.27 -11.02 -22.98
N VAL A 80 3.91 -11.48 -24.19
CA VAL A 80 3.11 -12.68 -24.43
C VAL A 80 3.99 -13.91 -24.47
#